data_AF-A0A9E0PVK4-F1
#
_entry.id   AF-A0A9E0PVK4-F1
#
_cell.length_a   1.000
_cell.length_b   1.000
_cell.length_c   1.000
_cell.angle_alpha   90.00
_cell.angle_beta   90.00
_cell.angle_gamma   90.00
#
_symmetry.space_group_name_H-M   'P 1'
#
loop_
_entity.id
_entity.type
_entity.pdbx_description
1 polymer ?
#
loop_
_entity_poly.entity_id
_entity_poly.type
_entity_poly.pdbx_seq_one_letter_code
_entity_poly.pdbx_strand_id
1 'polypeptide(L)'
;MIPLYGISILYLYLPLLIFSWGWLRPEVAAAVTALLAGCAWHFRAELRSRFELCRRSLVGTLLVAVGWTVCVGAGGLGYPNGDDWRKHNAVLKDLTLKTWPVVYDYPVAGIEGDRHALVFYFAYHLPAAVVGKVAGWKAANYAIFLWTLLGTFLVLLWVERLVGGRPGVAALLFVFASGMDALGILLRGQRLFAPTEHLEVWASVWQLSSDTTLLFWVPHQALGGWLATALLIDGAVRARRSSSALLESFGAL
;
A
#
# COMPACT_ATOMS: atom_id res chain seq x y z
N MET A 1 -12.94 -18.80 1.23
CA MET A 1 -11.89 -18.87 0.18
C MET A 1 -11.76 -17.54 -0.52
N ILE A 2 -10.59 -16.89 -0.46
CA ILE A 2 -10.34 -15.54 -1.01
C ILE A 2 -9.28 -15.66 -2.11
N PRO A 3 -9.47 -15.08 -3.32
CA PRO A 3 -8.44 -15.08 -4.37
C PRO A 3 -7.39 -14.01 -4.07
N LEU A 4 -6.63 -14.21 -2.97
CA LEU A 4 -5.75 -13.19 -2.38
C LEU A 4 -4.73 -12.66 -3.39
N TYR A 5 -4.08 -13.54 -4.16
CA TYR A 5 -3.15 -13.16 -5.23
C TYR A 5 -3.78 -12.26 -6.27
N GLY A 6 -4.91 -12.70 -6.83
CA GLY A 6 -5.62 -11.95 -7.87
C GLY A 6 -5.99 -10.55 -7.41
N ILE A 7 -6.52 -10.43 -6.18
CA ILE A 7 -6.92 -9.13 -5.62
C ILE A 7 -5.70 -8.26 -5.34
N SER A 8 -4.60 -8.82 -4.79
CA SER A 8 -3.38 -8.06 -4.51
C SER A 8 -2.67 -7.59 -5.80
N ILE A 9 -2.60 -8.43 -6.83
CA ILE A 9 -2.05 -8.02 -8.13
C ILE A 9 -2.91 -6.94 -8.78
N LEU A 10 -4.24 -7.07 -8.72
CA LEU A 10 -5.15 -6.03 -9.20
C LEU A 10 -4.97 -4.72 -8.44
N TYR A 11 -4.81 -4.79 -7.11
CA TYR A 11 -4.56 -3.62 -6.26
C TYR A 11 -3.27 -2.89 -6.67
N LEU A 12 -2.21 -3.64 -6.99
CA LEU A 12 -0.93 -3.07 -7.44
C LEU A 12 -1.00 -2.55 -8.89
N TYR A 13 -1.69 -3.25 -9.78
CA TYR A 13 -1.75 -2.91 -11.21
C TYR A 13 -2.69 -1.75 -11.51
N LEU A 14 -3.79 -1.60 -10.78
CA LEU A 14 -4.81 -0.60 -11.08
C LEU A 14 -4.26 0.85 -11.06
N PRO A 15 -3.51 1.29 -10.01
CA PRO A 15 -2.83 2.59 -10.03
C PRO A 15 -1.91 2.80 -11.24
N LEU A 16 -1.15 1.77 -11.63
CA LEU A 16 -0.20 1.83 -12.73
C LEU A 16 -0.92 1.98 -14.07
N LEU A 17 -2.02 1.26 -14.26
CA LEU A 17 -2.84 1.36 -15.46
C LEU A 17 -3.47 2.76 -15.57
N ILE A 18 -4.05 3.28 -14.48
CA ILE A 18 -4.62 4.64 -14.47
C ILE A 18 -3.54 5.68 -14.77
N PHE A 19 -2.35 5.55 -14.16
CA PHE A 19 -1.23 6.43 -14.44
C PHE A 19 -0.82 6.36 -15.92
N SER A 20 -0.65 5.15 -16.46
CA SER A 20 -0.17 4.95 -17.82
C SER A 20 -1.07 5.64 -18.84
N TRP A 21 -2.39 5.50 -18.72
CA TRP A 21 -3.36 6.13 -19.62
C TRP A 21 -3.59 7.62 -19.34
N GLY A 22 -3.31 8.09 -18.12
CA GLY A 22 -3.46 9.49 -17.74
C GLY A 22 -2.25 10.38 -18.05
N TRP A 23 -1.04 9.82 -18.10
CA TRP A 23 0.21 10.59 -18.22
C TRP A 23 1.08 10.19 -19.41
N LEU A 24 1.04 8.93 -19.87
CA LEU A 24 1.90 8.48 -20.96
C LEU A 24 1.21 8.67 -22.30
N ARG A 25 2.02 8.66 -23.36
CA ARG A 25 1.48 8.59 -24.71
C ARG A 25 0.65 7.31 -24.89
N PRO A 26 -0.46 7.32 -25.66
CA PRO A 26 -1.35 6.17 -25.79
C PRO A 26 -0.65 4.88 -26.25
N GLU A 27 0.37 4.98 -27.10
CA GLU A 27 1.11 3.81 -27.59
C GLU A 27 1.93 3.15 -26.47
N VAL A 28 2.52 3.97 -25.59
CA VAL A 28 3.26 3.50 -24.41
C VAL A 28 2.30 2.93 -23.37
N ALA A 29 1.16 3.59 -23.14
CA ALA A 29 0.13 3.10 -22.23
C ALA A 29 -0.43 1.73 -22.68
N ALA A 30 -0.66 1.56 -23.97
CA ALA A 30 -1.08 0.29 -24.57
C ALA A 30 -0.01 -0.80 -24.39
N ALA A 31 1.27 -0.48 -24.62
CA ALA A 31 2.38 -1.42 -24.42
C ALA A 31 2.49 -1.86 -22.95
N VAL A 32 2.40 -0.92 -22.00
CA VAL A 32 2.39 -1.23 -20.55
C VAL A 32 1.19 -2.12 -20.20
N THR A 33 0.00 -1.80 -20.72
CA THR A 33 -1.21 -2.59 -20.50
C THR A 33 -1.06 -4.01 -21.02
N ALA A 34 -0.52 -4.18 -22.24
CA ALA A 34 -0.27 -5.48 -22.84
C ALA A 34 0.76 -6.30 -22.05
N LEU A 35 1.83 -5.66 -21.55
CA LEU A 35 2.83 -6.30 -20.71
C LEU A 35 2.21 -6.82 -19.41
N LEU A 36 1.47 -5.97 -18.69
CA LEU A 36 0.80 -6.36 -17.45
C LEU A 36 -0.24 -7.47 -17.68
N ALA A 37 -1.00 -7.41 -18.78
CA ALA A 37 -1.93 -8.46 -19.18
C ALA A 37 -1.21 -9.78 -19.50
N GLY A 38 -0.06 -9.71 -20.19
CA GLY A 38 0.81 -10.85 -20.47
C GLY A 38 1.33 -11.51 -19.20
N CYS A 39 1.79 -10.71 -18.23
CA CYS A 39 2.20 -11.20 -16.90
C CYS A 39 1.02 -11.87 -16.18
N ALA A 40 -0.16 -11.23 -16.15
CA ALA A 40 -1.34 -11.80 -15.51
C ALA A 40 -1.80 -13.10 -16.19
N TRP A 41 -1.68 -13.20 -17.51
CA TRP A 41 -1.97 -14.42 -18.26
C TRP A 41 -0.97 -15.54 -17.94
N HIS A 42 0.33 -15.20 -17.88
CA HIS A 42 1.39 -16.14 -17.55
C HIS A 42 1.16 -16.75 -16.15
N PHE A 43 0.88 -15.91 -15.14
CA PHE A 43 0.65 -16.31 -13.75
C PHE A 43 -0.82 -16.59 -13.40
N ARG A 44 -1.68 -16.89 -14.39
CA ARG A 44 -3.13 -17.01 -14.18
C ARG A 44 -3.55 -18.13 -13.21
N ALA A 45 -2.73 -19.17 -13.05
CA ALA A 45 -3.00 -20.25 -12.11
C ALA A 45 -2.82 -19.77 -10.66
N GLU A 46 -1.75 -19.01 -10.41
CA GLU A 46 -1.42 -18.40 -9.13
C GLU A 46 -2.46 -17.35 -8.75
N LEU A 47 -2.89 -16.51 -9.71
CA LEU A 47 -3.93 -15.50 -9.50
C LEU A 47 -5.26 -16.11 -9.05
N ARG A 48 -5.56 -17.35 -9.50
CA ARG A 48 -6.77 -18.10 -9.11
C ARG A 48 -6.61 -18.84 -7.78
N SER A 49 -5.40 -18.92 -7.24
CA SER A 49 -5.16 -19.62 -5.97
C SER A 49 -5.95 -18.96 -4.84
N ARG A 50 -6.59 -19.81 -4.03
CA ARG A 50 -7.44 -19.38 -2.93
C ARG A 50 -6.70 -19.48 -1.62
N PHE A 51 -6.81 -18.43 -0.82
CA PHE A 51 -6.43 -18.45 0.58
C PHE A 51 -7.65 -18.80 1.43
N GLU A 52 -7.48 -19.75 2.32
CA GLU A 52 -8.51 -20.19 3.26
C GLU A 52 -8.23 -19.59 4.62
N LEU A 53 -9.26 -18.96 5.17
CA LEU A 53 -9.23 -18.38 6.50
C LEU A 53 -10.62 -18.55 7.11
N CYS A 54 -10.71 -18.94 8.37
CA CYS A 54 -12.00 -19.13 9.00
C CYS A 54 -12.74 -17.79 9.18
N ARG A 55 -14.08 -17.82 9.29
CA ARG A 55 -14.89 -16.60 9.35
C ARG A 55 -14.51 -15.67 10.51
N ARG A 56 -14.21 -16.24 11.68
CA ARG A 56 -13.83 -15.46 12.89
C ARG A 56 -12.55 -14.66 12.65
N SER A 57 -11.56 -15.31 12.08
CA SER A 57 -10.29 -14.71 11.67
C SER A 57 -10.48 -13.61 10.65
N LEU A 58 -11.26 -13.86 9.61
CA LEU A 58 -11.51 -12.89 8.55
C LEU A 58 -12.13 -11.60 9.11
N VAL A 59 -13.13 -11.76 9.99
CA VAL A 59 -13.75 -10.63 10.69
C VAL A 59 -12.76 -9.95 11.62
N GLY A 60 -11.98 -10.70 12.40
CA GLY A 60 -10.94 -10.15 13.27
C GLY A 60 -9.90 -9.32 12.51
N THR A 61 -9.34 -9.86 11.43
CA THR A 61 -8.41 -9.16 10.54
C THR A 61 -9.04 -7.92 9.92
N LEU A 62 -10.31 -7.99 9.52
CA LEU A 62 -11.03 -6.83 9.00
C LEU A 62 -11.22 -5.75 10.07
N LEU A 63 -11.60 -6.12 11.30
CA LEU A 63 -11.76 -5.17 12.40
C LEU A 63 -10.43 -4.48 12.76
N VAL A 64 -9.32 -5.23 12.77
CA VAL A 64 -7.97 -4.67 12.96
C VAL A 64 -7.63 -3.72 11.82
N ALA A 65 -7.90 -4.11 10.56
CA ALA A 65 -7.67 -3.24 9.40
C ALA A 65 -8.48 -1.94 9.49
N VAL A 66 -9.77 -2.02 9.82
CA VAL A 66 -10.63 -0.83 10.00
C VAL A 66 -10.09 0.06 11.10
N GLY A 67 -9.80 -0.49 12.29
CA GLY A 67 -9.26 0.28 13.40
C GLY A 67 -7.96 0.99 13.03
N TRP A 68 -7.04 0.26 12.38
CA TRP A 68 -5.76 0.81 11.96
C TRP A 68 -5.90 1.91 10.90
N THR A 69 -6.72 1.69 9.86
CA THR A 69 -6.96 2.69 8.82
C THR A 69 -7.69 3.93 9.36
N VAL A 70 -8.59 3.79 10.34
CA VAL A 70 -9.22 4.94 11.01
C VAL A 70 -8.18 5.75 11.79
N CYS A 71 -7.21 5.11 12.45
CA CYS A 71 -6.13 5.84 13.12
C CYS A 71 -5.26 6.64 12.13
N VAL A 72 -5.09 6.15 10.90
CA VAL A 72 -4.27 6.80 9.86
C VAL A 72 -4.84 8.16 9.41
N GLY A 73 -6.16 8.35 9.44
CA GLY A 73 -6.79 9.63 9.03
C GLY A 73 -7.10 9.75 7.54
N ALA A 74 -7.03 8.65 6.78
CA ALA A 74 -7.25 8.66 5.33
C ALA A 74 -8.65 9.18 4.96
N GLY A 75 -8.72 10.09 3.99
CA GLY A 75 -9.99 10.68 3.54
C GLY A 75 -10.66 11.60 4.57
N GLY A 76 -9.92 12.07 5.58
CA GLY A 76 -10.46 12.92 6.65
C GLY A 76 -11.27 12.17 7.70
N LEU A 77 -11.25 10.84 7.68
CA LEU A 77 -11.85 9.98 8.71
C LEU A 77 -10.74 9.54 9.67
N GLY A 78 -10.73 10.06 10.91
CA GLY A 78 -9.75 9.69 11.92
C GLY A 78 -9.08 10.86 12.63
N TYR A 79 -7.88 10.61 13.16
CA TYR A 79 -7.07 11.65 13.81
C TYR A 79 -6.54 12.63 12.74
N PRO A 80 -6.84 13.94 12.86
CA PRO A 80 -6.37 14.94 11.91
C PRO A 80 -4.88 15.20 12.12
N ASN A 81 -4.02 14.37 11.53
CA ASN A 81 -2.59 14.67 11.47
C ASN A 81 -2.37 15.91 10.63
N GLY A 82 -2.02 16.99 11.34
CA GLY A 82 -2.24 18.36 10.92
C GLY A 82 -1.52 18.80 9.65
N ASP A 83 -0.43 18.15 9.22
CA ASP A 83 0.38 18.62 8.08
C ASP A 83 0.56 17.61 6.95
N ASP A 84 0.88 16.35 7.22
CA ASP A 84 1.14 15.37 6.16
C ASP A 84 -0.12 14.94 5.41
N TRP A 85 -1.28 14.93 6.08
CA TRP A 85 -2.53 14.72 5.35
C TRP A 85 -2.96 15.94 4.55
N ARG A 86 -2.43 17.15 4.83
CA ARG A 86 -2.66 18.32 3.97
C ARG A 86 -2.03 18.11 2.61
N LYS A 87 -0.78 17.62 2.52
CA LYS A 87 -0.15 17.29 1.23
C LYS A 87 -0.93 16.19 0.48
N HIS A 88 -1.34 15.12 1.16
CA HIS A 88 -2.09 14.04 0.53
C HIS A 88 -3.46 14.49 0.01
N ASN A 89 -4.17 15.32 0.78
CA ASN A 89 -5.45 15.88 0.37
C ASN A 89 -5.28 16.89 -0.76
N ALA A 90 -4.23 17.71 -0.76
CA ALA A 90 -3.93 18.63 -1.85
C ALA A 90 -3.65 17.86 -3.17
N VAL A 91 -2.79 16.84 -3.11
CA VAL A 91 -2.51 15.95 -4.25
C VAL A 91 -3.79 15.28 -4.75
N LEU A 92 -4.58 14.67 -3.87
CA LEU A 92 -5.84 14.02 -4.26
C LEU A 92 -6.84 15.02 -4.87
N LYS A 93 -6.93 16.23 -4.32
CA LYS A 93 -7.83 17.28 -4.81
C LYS A 93 -7.42 17.73 -6.20
N ASP A 94 -6.14 17.97 -6.43
CA ASP A 94 -5.64 18.35 -7.76
C ASP A 94 -5.83 17.24 -8.78
N LEU A 95 -5.52 15.99 -8.42
CA LEU A 95 -5.80 14.83 -9.29
C LEU A 95 -7.29 14.67 -9.60
N THR A 96 -8.17 15.04 -8.67
CA THR A 96 -9.62 14.99 -8.85
C THR A 96 -10.08 16.10 -9.80
N LEU A 97 -9.71 17.35 -9.52
CA LEU A 97 -10.31 18.53 -10.15
C LEU A 97 -9.63 18.96 -11.46
N LYS A 98 -8.32 18.71 -11.62
CA LYS A 98 -7.57 19.15 -12.81
C LYS A 98 -7.55 18.07 -13.88
N THR A 99 -7.34 18.47 -15.13
CA THR A 99 -7.08 17.56 -16.25
C THR A 99 -5.77 16.80 -16.02
N TRP A 100 -5.68 15.60 -16.60
CA TRP A 100 -4.45 14.81 -16.57
C TRP A 100 -3.71 14.95 -17.91
N PRO A 101 -2.37 15.07 -17.90
CA PRO A 101 -1.48 15.16 -16.73
C PRO A 101 -1.65 16.48 -15.96
N VAL A 102 -1.49 16.44 -14.63
CA VAL A 102 -1.61 17.64 -13.80
C VAL A 102 -0.40 18.54 -13.98
N VAL A 103 -0.65 19.77 -14.45
CA VAL A 103 0.34 20.83 -14.64
C VAL A 103 -0.13 22.09 -13.91
N TYR A 104 0.83 22.84 -13.40
CA TYR A 104 0.67 24.11 -12.72
C TYR A 104 1.25 25.22 -13.58
N ASP A 105 0.45 26.24 -13.86
CA ASP A 105 0.85 27.42 -14.65
C ASP A 105 1.00 28.64 -13.71
N TYR A 106 2.03 28.62 -12.85
CA TYR A 106 2.41 29.75 -11.99
C TYR A 106 3.90 29.67 -11.61
N PRO A 107 4.55 30.83 -11.38
CA PRO A 107 5.96 30.85 -10.99
C PRO A 107 6.16 30.22 -9.60
N VAL A 108 7.14 29.32 -9.50
CA VAL A 108 7.58 28.73 -8.22
C VAL A 108 8.94 29.30 -7.85
N ALA A 109 9.06 29.81 -6.62
CA ALA A 109 10.33 30.36 -6.14
C ALA A 109 11.47 29.34 -6.26
N GLY A 110 12.55 29.72 -6.96
CA GLY A 110 13.73 28.88 -7.16
C GLY A 110 13.63 27.86 -8.29
N ILE A 111 12.57 27.87 -9.10
CA ILE A 111 12.43 27.01 -10.28
C ILE A 111 12.22 27.90 -11.51
N GLU A 112 13.00 27.66 -12.57
CA GLU A 112 12.88 28.41 -13.83
C GLU A 112 11.63 28.01 -14.61
N GLY A 113 10.96 29.01 -15.20
CA GLY A 113 9.73 28.85 -15.98
C GLY A 113 8.45 28.92 -15.14
N ASP A 114 7.32 29.05 -15.84
CA ASP A 114 5.99 29.18 -15.21
C ASP A 114 5.17 27.88 -15.25
N ARG A 115 5.73 26.82 -15.83
CA ARG A 115 5.02 25.56 -16.10
C ARG A 115 5.67 24.39 -15.39
N HIS A 116 4.96 23.80 -14.44
CA HIS A 116 5.50 22.73 -13.60
C HIS A 116 4.54 21.54 -13.53
N ALA A 117 5.05 20.34 -13.77
CA ALA A 117 4.26 19.12 -13.58
C ALA A 117 4.12 18.79 -12.09
N LEU A 118 3.02 18.14 -11.71
CA LEU A 118 2.93 17.51 -10.40
C LEU A 118 3.96 16.37 -10.29
N VAL A 119 5.02 16.58 -9.50
CA VAL A 119 6.05 15.58 -9.23
C VAL A 119 5.85 15.05 -7.80
N PHE A 120 5.18 13.91 -7.69
CA PHE A 120 4.95 13.21 -6.42
C PHE A 120 4.70 11.72 -6.66
N TYR A 121 4.81 10.89 -5.61
CA TYR A 121 4.44 9.47 -5.66
C TYR A 121 2.91 9.27 -5.59
N PHE A 122 2.18 9.87 -6.52
CA PHE A 122 0.74 10.03 -6.45
C PHE A 122 -0.07 8.84 -7.02
N ALA A 123 0.59 7.77 -7.49
CA ALA A 123 -0.09 6.63 -8.09
C ALA A 123 -1.16 6.03 -7.15
N TYR A 124 -0.85 5.89 -5.86
CA TYR A 124 -1.79 5.42 -4.83
C TYR A 124 -3.08 6.25 -4.75
N HIS A 125 -3.04 7.55 -5.06
CA HIS A 125 -4.20 8.44 -5.04
C HIS A 125 -5.10 8.27 -6.27
N LEU A 126 -4.61 7.68 -7.36
CA LEU A 126 -5.30 7.64 -8.65
C LEU A 126 -6.63 6.87 -8.64
N PRO A 127 -6.76 5.68 -8.01
CA PRO A 127 -8.06 5.00 -7.93
C PRO A 127 -9.14 5.87 -7.29
N ALA A 128 -8.79 6.57 -6.21
CA ALA A 128 -9.70 7.49 -5.55
C ALA A 128 -9.97 8.77 -6.38
N ALA A 129 -8.96 9.27 -7.09
CA ALA A 129 -9.12 10.42 -7.97
C ALA A 129 -10.05 10.12 -9.16
N VAL A 130 -10.02 8.91 -9.73
CA VAL A 130 -10.99 8.48 -10.77
C VAL A 130 -12.41 8.54 -10.23
N VAL A 131 -12.66 8.00 -9.03
CA VAL A 131 -13.98 8.12 -8.38
C VAL A 131 -14.34 9.59 -8.15
N GLY A 132 -13.38 10.40 -7.72
CA GLY A 132 -13.54 11.83 -7.54
C GLY A 132 -13.89 12.59 -8.82
N LYS A 133 -13.32 12.21 -9.96
CA LYS A 133 -13.61 12.84 -11.27
C LYS A 133 -15.07 12.67 -11.67
N VAL A 134 -15.69 11.55 -11.30
CA VAL A 134 -17.07 11.23 -11.66
C VAL A 134 -18.05 11.73 -10.60
N ALA A 135 -17.72 11.59 -9.31
CA ALA A 135 -18.66 11.80 -8.20
C ALA A 135 -18.26 12.95 -7.24
N GLY A 136 -17.21 13.69 -7.57
CA GLY A 136 -16.77 14.88 -6.84
C GLY A 136 -15.88 14.61 -5.63
N TRP A 137 -15.44 15.70 -4.99
CA TRP A 137 -14.44 15.70 -3.91
C TRP A 137 -14.82 14.81 -2.72
N LYS A 138 -16.08 14.83 -2.29
CA LYS A 138 -16.53 14.00 -1.15
C LYS A 138 -16.39 12.50 -1.46
N ALA A 139 -16.73 12.08 -2.68
CA ALA A 139 -16.57 10.70 -3.11
C ALA A 139 -15.09 10.29 -3.19
N ALA A 140 -14.20 11.19 -3.63
CA ALA A 140 -12.75 10.95 -3.63
C ALA A 140 -12.21 10.64 -2.22
N ASN A 141 -12.70 11.35 -1.19
CA ASN A 141 -12.30 11.13 0.20
C ASN A 141 -12.75 9.76 0.74
N TYR A 142 -14.00 9.36 0.48
CA TYR A 142 -14.43 8.01 0.85
C TYR A 142 -13.68 6.94 0.06
N ALA A 143 -13.42 7.20 -1.23
CA ALA A 143 -12.68 6.26 -2.07
C ALA A 143 -11.24 6.07 -1.59
N ILE A 144 -10.52 7.13 -1.19
CA ILE A 144 -9.15 6.99 -0.68
C ILE A 144 -9.13 6.25 0.66
N PHE A 145 -10.12 6.47 1.52
CA PHE A 145 -10.26 5.69 2.76
C PHE A 145 -10.47 4.21 2.46
N LEU A 146 -11.44 3.87 1.60
CA LEU A 146 -11.74 2.48 1.22
C LEU A 146 -10.57 1.81 0.50
N TRP A 147 -9.84 2.56 -0.33
CA TRP A 147 -8.64 2.09 -1.00
C TRP A 147 -7.53 1.75 0.00
N THR A 148 -7.30 2.64 0.97
CA THR A 148 -6.35 2.40 2.07
C THR A 148 -6.74 1.18 2.88
N LEU A 149 -8.02 1.09 3.27
CA LEU A 149 -8.55 -0.04 4.03
C LEU A 149 -8.38 -1.36 3.28
N LEU A 150 -8.66 -1.37 1.97
CA LEU A 150 -8.44 -2.55 1.13
C LEU A 150 -6.97 -2.95 1.13
N GLY A 151 -6.04 -2.01 0.92
CA GLY A 151 -4.61 -2.27 0.95
C GLY A 151 -4.16 -2.83 2.30
N THR A 152 -4.53 -2.17 3.41
CA THR A 152 -4.22 -2.59 4.77
C THR A 152 -4.76 -3.99 5.05
N PHE A 153 -6.03 -4.26 4.69
CA PHE A 153 -6.64 -5.56 4.87
C PHE A 153 -5.92 -6.66 4.08
N LEU A 154 -5.54 -6.40 2.82
CA LEU A 154 -4.76 -7.35 2.02
C LEU A 154 -3.40 -7.65 2.65
N VAL A 155 -2.69 -6.63 3.14
CA VAL A 155 -1.40 -6.82 3.84
C VAL A 155 -1.58 -7.71 5.05
N LEU A 156 -2.59 -7.47 5.89
CA LEU A 156 -2.83 -8.30 7.05
C LEU A 156 -3.21 -9.74 6.68
N LEU A 157 -3.99 -9.96 5.61
CA LEU A 157 -4.25 -11.32 5.10
C LEU A 157 -2.97 -12.02 4.62
N TRP A 158 -2.03 -11.28 4.03
CA TRP A 158 -0.72 -11.80 3.65
C TRP A 158 0.12 -12.17 4.86
N VAL A 159 0.11 -11.34 5.91
CA VAL A 159 0.78 -11.65 7.18
C VAL A 159 0.22 -12.95 7.78
N GLU A 160 -1.11 -13.09 7.85
CA GLU A 160 -1.77 -14.32 8.32
C GLU A 160 -1.35 -15.55 7.50
N ARG A 161 -1.27 -15.39 6.18
CA ARG A 161 -0.86 -16.45 5.26
C ARG A 161 0.60 -16.87 5.43
N LEU A 162 1.50 -15.91 5.63
CA LEU A 162 2.94 -16.14 5.69
C LEU A 162 3.39 -16.70 7.04
N VAL A 163 2.83 -16.18 8.13
CA VAL A 163 3.19 -16.62 9.49
C VAL A 163 2.56 -17.97 9.81
N GLY A 164 1.31 -18.19 9.40
CA GLY A 164 0.51 -19.32 9.86
C GLY A 164 0.21 -19.25 11.37
N GLY A 165 -0.69 -20.09 11.87
CA GLY A 165 -0.99 -20.16 13.31
C GLY A 165 -2.27 -19.44 13.73
N ARG A 166 -2.25 -18.75 14.89
CA ARG A 166 -3.44 -18.16 15.53
C ARG A 166 -3.88 -16.88 14.83
N PRO A 167 -5.04 -16.89 14.17
CA PRO A 167 -5.47 -15.77 13.35
C PRO A 167 -5.87 -14.54 14.16
N GLY A 168 -5.47 -13.37 13.70
CA GLY A 168 -5.62 -12.08 14.38
C GLY A 168 -4.41 -11.71 15.24
N VAL A 169 -3.67 -12.68 15.77
CA VAL A 169 -2.45 -12.40 16.55
C VAL A 169 -1.33 -11.93 15.63
N ALA A 170 -1.15 -12.57 14.48
CA ALA A 170 -0.14 -12.16 13.52
C ALA A 170 -0.42 -10.74 13.00
N ALA A 171 -1.70 -10.42 12.72
CA ALA A 171 -2.11 -9.08 12.36
C ALA A 171 -1.80 -8.03 13.46
N LEU A 172 -2.10 -8.34 14.73
CA LEU A 172 -1.79 -7.44 15.85
C LEU A 172 -0.29 -7.26 16.04
N LEU A 173 0.49 -8.35 15.97
CA LEU A 173 1.94 -8.30 16.08
C LEU A 173 2.55 -7.46 14.96
N PHE A 174 2.00 -7.51 13.75
CA PHE A 174 2.44 -6.67 12.63
C PHE A 174 2.10 -5.19 12.87
N VAL A 175 0.87 -4.87 13.31
CA VAL A 175 0.47 -3.49 13.61
C VAL A 175 1.38 -2.87 14.68
N PHE A 176 1.67 -3.63 15.73
CA PHE A 176 2.51 -3.21 16.85
C PHE A 176 3.99 -3.58 16.65
N ALA A 177 4.39 -4.00 15.45
CA ALA A 177 5.80 -4.21 15.12
C ALA A 177 6.49 -2.84 15.07
N SER A 178 6.91 -2.40 16.25
CA SER A 178 7.85 -1.31 16.44
C SER A 178 9.18 -1.95 16.79
N GLY A 179 10.17 -1.71 15.94
CA GLY A 179 11.49 -2.31 16.04
C GLY A 179 12.45 -1.37 16.75
N MET A 180 13.44 -0.92 15.98
CA MET A 180 14.54 -0.09 16.47
C MET A 180 14.13 1.35 16.79
N ASP A 181 12.94 1.80 16.39
CA ASP A 181 12.39 3.11 16.72
C ASP A 181 12.01 3.25 18.19
N ALA A 182 11.24 2.30 18.75
CA ALA A 182 10.94 2.30 20.18
C ALA A 182 12.20 2.15 21.04
N LEU A 183 13.11 1.24 20.65
CA LEU A 183 14.39 1.05 21.34
C LEU A 183 15.27 2.29 21.24
N GLY A 184 15.34 2.93 20.07
CA GLY A 184 16.13 4.12 19.81
C GLY A 184 15.68 5.33 20.63
N ILE A 185 14.37 5.57 20.69
CA ILE A 185 13.73 6.58 21.56
C ILE A 185 14.06 6.33 23.03
N LEU A 186 13.93 5.08 23.49
CA LEU A 186 14.26 4.67 24.85
C LEU A 186 15.73 4.90 25.20
N LEU A 187 16.66 4.51 24.32
CA LEU A 187 18.10 4.73 24.51
C LEU A 187 18.48 6.23 24.53
N ARG A 188 17.67 7.08 23.90
CA ARG A 188 17.82 8.54 23.90
C ARG A 188 17.11 9.22 25.07
N GLY A 189 16.44 8.47 25.96
CA GLY A 189 15.68 9.02 27.08
C GLY A 189 14.44 9.82 26.68
N GLN A 190 13.95 9.64 25.45
CA GLN A 190 12.77 10.33 24.92
C GLN A 190 11.49 9.56 25.27
N ARG A 191 10.33 10.24 25.18
CA ARG A 191 9.03 9.63 25.50
C ARG A 191 8.58 8.74 24.33
N LEU A 192 8.30 7.46 24.63
CA LEU A 192 7.73 6.49 23.68
C LEU A 192 6.39 6.92 23.08
N PHE A 193 5.60 7.68 23.83
CA PHE A 193 4.27 8.11 23.43
C PHE A 193 4.23 9.62 23.23
N ALA A 194 4.52 10.04 22.01
CA ALA A 194 4.32 11.39 21.51
C ALA A 194 3.55 11.29 20.17
N PRO A 195 2.20 11.37 20.19
CA PRO A 195 1.34 11.02 19.05
C PRO A 195 1.60 11.81 17.75
N THR A 196 2.34 12.92 17.85
CA THR A 196 2.64 13.84 16.75
C THR A 196 4.13 13.91 16.41
N GLU A 197 4.98 13.14 17.08
CA GLU A 197 6.43 13.16 16.87
C GLU A 197 6.89 11.90 16.13
N HIS A 198 7.90 12.06 15.28
CA HIS A 198 8.54 10.97 14.57
C HIS A 198 9.41 10.16 15.55
N LEU A 199 8.97 8.96 15.92
CA LEU A 199 9.72 8.04 16.78
C LEU A 199 11.01 7.54 16.11
N GLU A 200 11.08 7.64 14.79
CA GLU A 200 12.08 7.00 13.96
C GLU A 200 13.37 7.83 13.72
N VAL A 201 13.43 9.09 14.19
CA VAL A 201 14.56 10.03 13.94
C VAL A 201 15.67 9.92 15.01
N TRP A 202 15.63 8.88 15.85
CA TRP A 202 16.56 8.68 16.98
C TRP A 202 18.05 8.50 16.58
N ALA A 203 18.32 8.07 15.35
CA ALA A 203 19.69 7.76 14.87
C ALA A 203 20.32 8.86 14.00
N SER A 204 19.76 10.08 14.00
CA SER A 204 20.17 11.31 13.28
C SER A 204 20.33 11.21 11.76
N VAL A 205 21.02 10.18 11.26
CA VAL A 205 21.27 9.86 9.85
C VAL A 205 20.52 8.62 9.36
N TRP A 206 20.11 7.73 10.27
CA TRP A 206 19.38 6.51 9.92
C TRP A 206 17.96 6.55 10.47
N GLN A 207 17.02 5.95 9.75
CA GLN A 207 15.61 5.92 10.11
C GLN A 207 15.05 4.52 9.85
N LEU A 208 14.52 3.89 10.91
CA LEU A 208 13.76 2.65 10.80
C LEU A 208 12.40 2.86 11.46
N SER A 209 11.40 3.16 10.64
CA SER A 209 10.02 3.41 11.08
C SER A 209 9.29 2.10 11.37
N SER A 210 8.49 2.07 12.45
CA SER A 210 7.50 1.01 12.67
C SER A 210 6.49 0.92 11.54
N ASP A 211 5.82 -0.23 11.44
CA ASP A 211 4.76 -0.42 10.45
C ASP A 211 3.60 0.56 10.66
N THR A 212 3.28 0.89 11.92
CA THR A 212 2.28 1.92 12.22
C THR A 212 2.71 3.30 11.71
N THR A 213 3.95 3.71 11.96
CA THR A 213 4.51 4.96 11.42
C THR A 213 4.44 4.98 9.89
N LEU A 214 4.83 3.88 9.23
CA LEU A 214 4.82 3.78 7.77
C LEU A 214 3.41 3.92 7.19
N LEU A 215 2.42 3.23 7.76
CA LEU A 215 1.05 3.34 7.27
C LEU A 215 0.46 4.75 7.50
N PHE A 216 0.89 5.41 8.58
CA PHE A 216 0.38 6.72 8.97
C PHE A 216 0.88 7.86 8.09
N TRP A 217 2.18 7.86 7.79
CA TRP A 217 2.84 8.97 7.07
C TRP A 217 3.06 8.68 5.57
N VAL A 218 3.28 7.42 5.20
CA VAL A 218 3.62 7.02 3.82
C VAL A 218 2.83 5.80 3.34
N PRO A 219 1.47 5.78 3.48
CA PRO A 219 0.66 4.62 3.09
C PRO A 219 0.83 4.26 1.61
N HIS A 220 1.06 5.28 0.77
CA HIS A 220 1.30 5.15 -0.67
C HIS A 220 2.55 4.32 -1.01
N GLN A 221 3.56 4.31 -0.14
CA GLN A 221 4.77 3.49 -0.30
C GLN A 221 4.64 2.18 0.48
N ALA A 222 4.18 2.25 1.73
CA ALA A 222 4.10 1.11 2.64
C ALA A 222 3.24 -0.03 2.08
N LEU A 223 2.01 0.27 1.65
CA LEU A 223 1.07 -0.75 1.17
C LEU A 223 1.59 -1.44 -0.10
N GLY A 224 2.14 -0.67 -1.04
CA GLY A 224 2.73 -1.22 -2.26
C GLY A 224 3.93 -2.11 -1.97
N GLY A 225 4.86 -1.63 -1.12
CA GLY A 225 6.06 -2.36 -0.72
C GLY A 225 5.76 -3.65 0.02
N TRP A 226 4.86 -3.60 1.01
CA TRP A 226 4.47 -4.79 1.79
C TRP A 226 3.79 -5.85 0.93
N LEU A 227 2.85 -5.46 0.05
CA LEU A 227 2.17 -6.41 -0.84
C LEU A 227 3.14 -7.04 -1.85
N ALA A 228 4.01 -6.24 -2.48
CA ALA A 228 5.01 -6.76 -3.40
C ALA A 228 5.97 -7.73 -2.69
N THR A 229 6.42 -7.38 -1.49
CA THR A 229 7.30 -8.21 -0.66
C THR A 229 6.62 -9.53 -0.29
N ALA A 230 5.37 -9.49 0.17
CA ALA A 230 4.62 -10.69 0.53
C ALA A 230 4.43 -11.65 -0.65
N LEU A 231 4.09 -11.11 -1.83
CA LEU A 231 3.98 -11.87 -3.08
C LEU A 231 5.30 -12.56 -3.45
N LEU A 232 6.42 -11.84 -3.35
CA LEU A 232 7.76 -12.38 -3.65
C LEU A 232 8.17 -13.47 -2.65
N ILE A 233 7.96 -13.24 -1.36
CA ILE A 233 8.28 -14.22 -0.31
C ILE A 233 7.48 -15.51 -0.52
N ASP A 234 6.15 -15.42 -0.70
CA ASP A 234 5.33 -16.62 -0.89
C ASP A 234 5.71 -17.35 -2.18
N GLY A 235 5.95 -16.61 -3.28
CA GLY A 235 6.44 -17.17 -4.53
C GLY A 235 7.75 -17.95 -4.35
N ALA A 236 8.72 -17.38 -3.64
CA ALA A 236 10.00 -18.03 -3.34
C ALA A 236 9.83 -19.29 -2.46
N VAL A 237 8.95 -19.23 -1.45
CA VAL A 237 8.65 -20.38 -0.57
C VAL A 237 7.99 -21.51 -1.37
N ARG A 238 7.05 -21.21 -2.27
CA ARG A 238 6.40 -22.21 -3.13
C ARG A 238 7.39 -22.88 -4.09
N ALA A 239 8.25 -22.09 -4.74
CA ALA A 239 9.26 -22.60 -5.64
C ALA A 239 10.19 -23.60 -4.93
N ARG A 240 10.65 -23.26 -3.71
CA ARG A 240 11.48 -24.17 -2.90
C ARG A 240 10.77 -25.48 -2.58
N ARG A 241 9.50 -25.42 -2.13
CA ARG A 241 8.72 -26.64 -1.82
C ARG A 241 8.53 -27.54 -3.03
N SER A 242 8.30 -26.97 -4.21
CA SER A 242 8.19 -27.73 -5.45
C SER A 242 9.50 -28.44 -5.80
N SER A 243 10.64 -27.76 -5.67
CA SER A 243 11.95 -28.36 -5.93
C SER A 243 12.29 -29.48 -4.94
N SER A 244 11.99 -29.29 -3.64
CA SER A 244 12.18 -30.31 -2.62
C SER A 244 11.33 -31.55 -2.89
N ALA A 245 10.04 -31.38 -3.23
CA ALA A 245 9.15 -32.49 -3.56
C ALA A 245 9.61 -33.28 -4.80
N LEU A 246 10.15 -32.60 -5.80
CA LEU A 246 10.74 -33.25 -6.97
C LEU A 246 11.98 -34.09 -6.58
N LEU A 247 12.90 -33.52 -5.80
CA LEU A 247 14.10 -34.24 -5.34
C LEU A 247 13.75 -35.47 -4.49
N GLU A 248 12.75 -35.37 -3.59
CA GLU A 248 12.24 -36.51 -2.82
C GLU A 248 11.64 -37.60 -3.73
N SER A 249 10.93 -37.21 -4.80
CA SER A 249 10.37 -38.17 -5.75
C SER A 249 11.43 -38.91 -6.59
N PHE A 250 12.59 -38.29 -6.82
CA PHE A 250 13.72 -38.92 -7.53
C PHE A 250 14.63 -39.75 -6.61
N GLY A 251 14.72 -39.42 -5.32
CA GLY A 251 15.50 -40.16 -4.33
C GLY A 251 14.80 -41.39 -3.74
N ALA A 252 13.52 -41.59 -4.07
CA ALA A 252 12.72 -42.76 -3.66
C ALA A 252 12.68 -43.89 -4.73
N LEU A 253 13.51 -43.79 -5.78
CA LEU A 253 13.76 -44.83 -6.79
C LEU A 253 15.11 -45.51 -6.53
#